data_AF-A0A5R8KHJ1-F1
#
_entry.id   AF-A0A5R8KHJ1-F1
#
_cell.length_a   1.000
_cell.length_b   1.000
_cell.length_c   1.000
_cell.angle_alpha   90.00
_cell.angle_beta   90.00
_cell.angle_gamma   90.00
#
_symmetry.space_group_name_H-M   'P 1'
#
loop_
_entity.id
_entity.type
_entity.pdbx_description
1 polymer ?
#
loop_
_entity_poly.entity_id
_entity_poly.type
_entity_poly.pdbx_seq_one_letter_code
_entity_poly.pdbx_strand_id
1 'polypeptide(L)' 'MPEIQVKKGEPVDRALKRLKTKLESEGILEEVRRLRAFETPVEKTRRKARAAAKRGKIRFRFSMNKPAAGERAEGGAEIA' A
#
# COMPACT_ATOMS: atom_id res chain seq x y z
N MET A 1 -15.54 -13.88 2.36
CA MET A 1 -15.96 -12.87 3.36
C MET A 1 -14.95 -12.94 4.49
N PRO A 2 -14.30 -11.83 4.87
CA PRO A 2 -13.18 -11.90 5.79
C PRO A 2 -13.63 -12.29 7.19
N GLU A 3 -12.95 -13.28 7.75
CA GLU A 3 -13.17 -13.76 9.11
C GLU A 3 -11.90 -13.64 9.96
N ILE A 4 -12.10 -13.55 11.27
CA ILE A 4 -11.01 -13.51 12.25
C ILE A 4 -11.37 -14.38 13.44
N GLN A 5 -10.45 -15.28 13.77
CA GLN A 5 -10.48 -16.04 15.01
C GLN A 5 -9.83 -15.21 16.13
N VAL A 6 -10.58 -14.96 17.19
CA VAL A 6 -10.11 -14.23 18.38
C VAL A 6 -9.57 -15.23 19.38
N LYS A 7 -8.34 -15.01 19.87
CA LYS A 7 -7.74 -15.87 20.91
C LYS A 7 -8.19 -15.43 22.30
N LYS A 8 -8.36 -16.37 23.24
CA LYS A 8 -8.64 -16.07 24.66
C LYS A 8 -7.49 -15.23 25.23
N GLY A 9 -7.80 -14.03 25.73
CA GLY A 9 -6.83 -13.07 26.27
C GLY A 9 -6.40 -11.95 25.32
N GLU A 10 -6.86 -11.94 24.05
CA GLU A 10 -6.69 -10.76 23.20
C GLU A 10 -7.70 -9.66 23.55
N PRO A 11 -7.27 -8.39 23.63
CA PRO A 11 -8.21 -7.28 23.75
C PRO A 11 -9.03 -7.19 22.46
N VAL A 12 -10.34 -6.99 22.62
CA VAL A 12 -11.32 -6.96 21.53
C VAL A 12 -10.93 -5.94 20.45
N ASP A 13 -10.38 -4.79 20.85
CA ASP A 13 -9.91 -3.74 19.93
C ASP A 13 -8.84 -4.22 18.94
N ARG A 14 -7.97 -5.14 19.38
CA ARG A 14 -6.91 -5.70 18.52
C ARG A 14 -7.49 -6.67 17.49
N ALA A 15 -8.53 -7.41 17.85
CA ALA A 15 -9.28 -8.23 16.89
C ALA A 15 -10.00 -7.36 15.85
N LEU A 16 -10.67 -6.30 16.29
CA LEU A 16 -11.36 -5.35 15.41
C LEU A 16 -10.40 -4.64 14.44
N LYS A 17 -9.22 -4.22 14.91
CA LYS A 17 -8.18 -3.63 14.05
C LYS A 17 -7.74 -4.60 12.95
N ARG A 18 -7.49 -5.87 13.30
CA ARG A 18 -7.14 -6.88 12.29
C ARG A 18 -8.27 -7.09 11.28
N LEU A 19 -9.53 -7.04 11.72
CA LEU A 19 -10.68 -7.24 10.83
C LEU A 19 -10.77 -6.11 9.81
N LYS A 20 -10.61 -4.89 10.30
CA LYS A 20 -10.53 -3.70 9.46
C LYS A 20 -9.38 -3.81 8.45
N THR A 21 -8.18 -4.20 8.88
CA THR A 21 -7.04 -4.37 7.97
C THR A 21 -7.29 -5.44 6.91
N LYS A 22 -7.91 -6.58 7.26
CA LYS A 22 -8.29 -7.61 6.27
C LYS A 22 -9.31 -7.07 5.25
N LEU A 23 -10.34 -6.36 5.72
CA LEU A 23 -11.35 -5.70 4.87
C LEU A 23 -10.74 -4.66 3.92
N GLU A 24 -9.76 -3.90 4.40
CA GLU A 24 -9.03 -2.91 3.60
C GLU A 24 -8.08 -3.58 2.60
N SER A 25 -7.41 -4.66 2.99
CA SER A 25 -6.53 -5.46 2.13
C SER A 25 -7.29 -6.13 0.98
N GLU A 26 -8.47 -6.70 1.25
CA GLU A 26 -9.34 -7.29 0.24
C GLU A 26 -10.03 -6.23 -0.63
N GLY A 27 -9.97 -4.95 -0.25
CA GLY A 27 -10.55 -3.84 -1.00
C GLY A 27 -12.09 -3.76 -0.91
N ILE A 28 -12.72 -4.52 -0.03
CA ILE A 28 -14.19 -4.60 0.11
C ILE A 28 -14.77 -3.22 0.45
N LEU A 29 -14.12 -2.44 1.31
CA LEU A 29 -14.58 -1.09 1.66
C LEU A 29 -14.48 -0.11 0.49
N GLU A 30 -13.50 -0.28 -0.41
CA GLU A 30 -13.38 0.52 -1.63
C GLU A 30 -14.48 0.14 -2.62
N GLU A 31 -14.77 -1.15 -2.73
CA GLU A 31 -15.80 -1.69 -3.61
C GLU A 31 -17.21 -1.26 -3.21
N VAL A 32 -17.54 -1.33 -1.92
CA VAL A 32 -18.83 -0.83 -1.40
C VAL A 32 -18.99 0.66 -1.71
N ARG A 33 -17.94 1.47 -1.53
CA ARG A 33 -17.99 2.91 -1.87
C ARG A 33 -18.20 3.13 -3.37
N ARG A 34 -17.60 2.29 -4.21
CA ARG A 34 -17.73 2.36 -5.67
C ARG A 34 -19.13 2.01 -6.14
N LEU A 35 -19.78 1.01 -5.52
CA LEU A 35 -21.10 0.52 -5.92
C LEU A 35 -22.26 1.37 -5.38
N ARG A 36 -22.00 2.35 -4.51
CA ARG A 36 -23.05 3.27 -3.99
C ARG A 36 -23.73 4.10 -5.07
N ALA A 37 -23.06 4.36 -6.19
CA ALA A 37 -23.62 5.11 -7.30
C ALA A 37 -23.21 4.46 -8.63
N PHE A 38 -24.02 4.67 -9.66
CA PHE A 38 -23.67 4.22 -11.00
C PHE A 38 -22.45 5.01 -11.51
N GLU A 39 -21.45 4.28 -12.03
CA GLU A 39 -20.26 4.84 -12.64
C GLU A 39 -20.38 4.70 -14.17
N THR A 40 -20.31 5.80 -14.90
CA THR A 40 -20.34 5.78 -16.37
C THR A 40 -19.08 5.10 -16.93
N PRO A 41 -19.09 4.62 -18.19
CA PRO A 41 -17.92 3.98 -18.80
C PRO A 41 -16.66 4.85 -18.78
N VAL A 42 -16.80 6.16 -19.01
CA VAL A 42 -15.70 7.13 -18.99
C VAL A 42 -15.15 7.33 -17.57
N GLU A 43 -16.02 7.34 -16.57
CA GLU A 43 -15.57 7.43 -15.18
C GLU A 43 -14.82 6.17 -14.75
N LYS A 44 -15.28 4.99 -15.18
CA LYS A 44 -14.60 3.71 -14.94
C LYS A 44 -13.17 3.73 -15.49
N THR A 45 -12.95 4.21 -16.71
CA THR A 45 -11.61 4.29 -17.32
C THR A 45 -10.73 5.29 -16.58
N ARG A 46 -11.26 6.48 -16.27
CA ARG A 46 -10.55 7.51 -15.50
C ARG A 46 -10.15 7.03 -14.11
N ARG A 47 -11.03 6.31 -13.41
CA ARG A 47 -10.75 5.74 -12.08
C ARG A 47 -9.65 4.69 -12.14
N LYS A 48 -9.70 3.77 -13.11
CA LYS A 48 -8.67 2.73 -13.30
C LYS A 48 -7.29 3.36 -13.54
N ALA A 49 -7.20 4.37 -14.39
CA ALA A 49 -5.96 5.10 -14.64
C ALA A 49 -5.42 5.78 -13.37
N ARG A 50 -6.28 6.46 -12.61
CA ARG A 50 -5.91 7.10 -11.33
C ARG A 50 -5.42 6.08 -10.29
N ALA A 51 -6.10 4.95 -10.16
CA ALA A 51 -5.73 3.88 -9.23
C ALA A 51 -4.38 3.25 -9.59
N ALA A 52 -4.14 2.98 -10.88
CA ALA A 52 -2.86 2.46 -11.38
C ALA A 52 -1.71 3.45 -11.11
N ALA A 53 -1.91 4.73 -11.44
CA ALA A 53 -0.91 5.77 -11.18
C ALA A 53 -0.59 5.92 -9.68
N LYS A 54 -1.61 5.86 -8.80
CA LYS A 54 -1.42 5.90 -7.34
C LYS A 54 -0.62 4.69 -6.84
N ARG A 55 -0.96 3.48 -7.30
CA ARG A 55 -0.24 2.24 -6.94
C ARG A 55 1.22 2.28 -7.39
N GLY A 56 1.48 2.75 -8.61
CA GLY A 56 2.84 2.94 -9.13
C GLY A 56 3.64 3.92 -8.26
N LYS A 57 3.09 5.11 -7.97
CA LYS A 57 3.74 6.11 -7.11
C LYS A 57 4.08 5.56 -5.72
N ILE A 58 3.21 4.78 -5.08
CA ILE A 58 3.46 4.20 -3.75
C ILE A 58 4.53 3.11 -3.81
N ARG A 59 4.50 2.24 -4.82
CA ARG A 59 5.48 1.15 -5.01
C ARG A 59 6.90 1.69 -5.08
N PHE A 60 7.09 2.75 -5.87
CA PHE A 60 8.40 3.34 -6.10
C PHE A 60 8.83 4.39 -5.07
N ARG A 61 7.90 4.90 -4.24
CA ARG A 61 8.18 5.89 -3.19
C ARG A 61 9.26 5.43 -2.22
N PHE A 62 9.28 4.14 -1.88
CA PHE A 62 10.17 3.59 -0.85
C PHE A 62 11.27 2.68 -1.42
N SER A 63 11.24 2.35 -2.71
CA SER A 63 12.17 1.40 -3.34
C SER A 63 13.28 2.05 -4.17
N MET A 64 13.38 3.38 -4.18
CA MET A 64 14.27 4.13 -5.09
C MET A 64 15.33 4.97 -4.35
N ASN A 65 15.74 4.52 -3.16
CA ASN A 65 16.88 5.07 -2.43
C ASN A 65 17.70 3.93 -1.77
N LYS A 66 18.19 2.99 -2.59
CA LYS A 66 19.33 2.16 -2.18
C LYS A 66 20.57 2.89 -2.69
N PRO A 67 21.39 3.54 -1.85
CA PRO A 67 22.70 3.96 -2.30
C PRO A 67 23.42 2.70 -2.79
N ALA A 68 23.99 2.75 -3.99
CA ALA A 68 24.79 1.68 -4.51
C ALA A 68 25.88 1.36 -3.48
N ALA A 69 25.83 0.17 -2.88
CA ALA A 69 26.89 -0.32 -2.04
C ALA A 69 28.10 -0.58 -2.96
N GLY A 70 28.90 0.45 -3.23
CA GLY A 70 29.96 0.40 -4.23
C GLY A 70 30.85 1.62 -4.37
N GLU A 71 30.45 2.83 -3.95
CA GLU A 71 31.35 4.00 -3.94
C GLU A 71 32.06 4.10 -2.58
N ARG A 72 32.94 3.13 -2.29
CA ARG A 72 33.95 3.29 -1.23
C ARG A 72 35.23 3.84 -1.85
N ALA A 73 35.53 5.09 -1.51
CA ALA A 73 36.88 5.61 -1.27
C ALA A 73 37.95 5.32 -2.33
N GLU A 74 37.93 6.07 -3.43
CA GLU A 74 39.17 6.46 -4.11
C GLU A 74 39.23 7.99 -4.12
N GLY A 75 39.99 8.56 -3.19
CA GLY A 75 40.11 10.01 -3.06
C GLY A 75 40.76 10.38 -1.74
N GLY A 76 42.09 10.30 -1.69
CA GLY A 76 42.85 10.87 -0.58
C GLY A 76 44.07 10.06 -0.17
N ALA A 77 45.08 9.98 -1.03
CA ALA A 77 46.46 9.73 -0.62
C ALA A 77 47.42 10.22 -1.73
N GLU A 78 47.40 11.52 -1.99
CA GLU A 78 48.52 12.19 -2.63
C GLU A 78 48.80 13.47 -1.83
N ILE A 79 50.10 13.76 -1.64
CA ILE A 79 50.72 14.92 -0.99
C ILE A 79 50.94 14.81 0.55
N ALA A 80 52.09 14.25 0.93
CA ALA A 80 53.12 14.85 1.82
C ALA A 80 54.26 13.86 2.04
#